data_AF-A0A2F0AH41-F1
#
_entry.id   AF-A0A2F0AH41-F1
#
_cell.length_a   1.000
_cell.length_b   1.000
_cell.length_c   1.000
_cell.angle_alpha   90.00
_cell.angle_beta   90.00
_cell.angle_gamma   90.00
#
_symmetry.space_group_name_H-M   'P 1'
#
loop_
_entity.id
_entity.type
_entity.pdbx_description
1 polymer ?
#
loop_
_entity_poly.entity_id
_entity_poly.type
_entity_poly.pdbx_seq_one_letter_code
_entity_poly.pdbx_strand_id
1 'polypeptide(L)'
;MKRVLFFLILSISLSAYSQKSIPNISLSDFEGEKTKIFEAIDENQITVISLWATWCVPCIKELDAINEVYEDWKDELDFNLI
;
A
#
# COMPACT_ATOMS: atom_id res chain seq x y z
N MET A 1 0.06 39.41 -7.29
CA MET A 1 0.71 38.49 -6.32
C MET A 1 -0.11 37.22 -6.08
N LYS A 2 -1.38 37.28 -5.64
CA LYS A 2 -2.22 36.08 -5.42
C LYS A 2 -2.40 35.15 -6.63
N ARG A 3 -2.56 35.73 -7.83
CA ARG A 3 -2.68 34.95 -9.09
C ARG A 3 -1.37 34.22 -9.46
N VAL A 4 -0.22 34.85 -9.23
CA VAL A 4 1.10 34.25 -9.47
C VAL A 4 1.35 33.10 -8.47
N LEU A 5 0.99 33.31 -7.20
CA LEU A 5 1.07 32.27 -6.17
C LEU A 5 0.21 31.04 -6.52
N PHE A 6 -0.99 31.26 -7.05
CA PHE A 6 -1.89 30.19 -7.48
C PHE A 6 -1.29 29.36 -8.63
N PHE A 7 -0.75 30.01 -9.67
CA PHE A 7 -0.11 29.30 -10.77
C PHE A 7 1.16 28.55 -10.34
N LEU A 8 1.89 29.06 -9.34
CA LEU A 8 3.09 28.42 -8.82
C LEU A 8 2.75 27.16 -8.00
N ILE A 9 1.68 27.19 -7.19
CA ILE A 9 1.17 26.01 -6.46
C ILE A 9 0.66 24.96 -7.45
N LEU A 10 -0.08 25.36 -8.48
CA LEU A 10 -0.60 24.45 -9.50
C LEU A 10 0.53 23.72 -10.26
N SER A 11 1.60 24.43 -10.62
CA SER A 11 2.78 23.87 -11.29
C SER A 11 3.50 22.82 -10.43
N ILE A 12 3.59 23.04 -9.12
CA ILE A 12 4.23 22.10 -8.18
C ILE A 12 3.40 20.80 -8.07
N SER A 13 2.08 20.88 -8.09
CA SER A 13 1.20 19.70 -8.03
C SER A 13 1.34 18.76 -9.22
N LEU A 14 1.74 19.26 -10.40
CA LEU A 14 2.01 18.44 -11.59
C LEU A 14 3.30 17.61 -11.50
N SER A 15 4.15 17.87 -10.50
CA SER A 15 5.43 17.16 -10.32
C SER A 15 5.36 15.96 -9.36
N ALA A 16 4.17 15.57 -8.91
CA ALA A 16 3.99 14.39 -8.08
C ALA A 16 4.04 13.12 -8.94
N TYR A 17 5.02 12.24 -8.70
CA TYR A 17 5.13 10.92 -9.30
C TYR A 17 4.99 9.84 -8.21
N SER A 18 4.30 8.75 -8.52
CA SER A 18 4.27 7.54 -7.69
C SER A 18 5.56 6.72 -7.84
N GLN A 19 5.87 5.86 -6.88
CA GLN A 19 6.90 4.84 -7.07
C GLN A 19 6.54 3.93 -8.25
N LYS A 20 7.55 3.59 -9.07
CA LYS A 20 7.41 2.63 -10.19
C LYS A 20 7.59 1.18 -9.74
N SER A 21 8.33 0.97 -8.66
CA SER A 21 8.66 -0.36 -8.14
C SER A 21 8.71 -0.29 -6.62
N ILE A 22 8.41 -1.43 -5.98
CA ILE A 22 8.58 -1.62 -4.55
C ILE A 22 10.09 -1.55 -4.22
N PRO A 23 10.50 -0.87 -3.14
CA PRO A 23 11.90 -0.83 -2.73
C PRO A 23 12.37 -2.19 -2.18
N ASN A 24 13.64 -2.54 -2.40
CA ASN A 24 14.23 -3.75 -1.86
C ASN A 24 14.60 -3.57 -0.38
N ILE A 25 13.61 -3.75 0.50
CA ILE A 25 13.76 -3.67 1.96
C ILE A 25 13.61 -5.06 2.59
N SER A 26 14.35 -5.29 3.67
CA SER A 26 14.21 -6.47 4.51
C SER A 26 13.44 -6.11 5.78
N LEU A 27 12.38 -6.86 6.05
CA LEU A 27 11.54 -6.75 7.23
C LEU A 27 11.68 -8.01 8.08
N SER A 28 11.45 -7.84 9.38
CA SER A 28 11.33 -8.96 10.30
C SER A 28 9.87 -9.26 10.54
N ASP A 29 9.51 -10.53 10.49
CA ASP A 29 8.20 -10.99 10.94
C ASP A 29 8.11 -11.06 12.47
N PHE A 30 7.00 -11.62 12.97
CA PHE A 30 6.78 -11.77 14.40
C PHE A 30 7.67 -12.84 15.05
N GLU A 31 8.27 -13.73 14.27
CA GLU A 31 9.21 -14.77 14.73
C GLU A 31 10.67 -14.25 14.72
N GLY A 32 10.90 -13.10 14.09
CA GLY A 32 12.20 -12.45 13.97
C GLY A 32 12.97 -12.84 12.70
N GLU A 33 12.37 -13.68 11.85
CA GLU A 33 12.94 -14.08 10.57
C GLU A 33 12.92 -12.90 9.59
N LYS A 34 14.01 -12.76 8.84
CA LYS A 34 14.17 -11.66 7.88
C LYS A 34 13.69 -12.08 6.51
N THR A 35 12.66 -11.41 6.00
CA THR A 35 12.18 -11.57 4.63
C THR A 35 12.39 -10.29 3.84
N LYS A 36 12.61 -10.40 2.52
CA LYS A 36 12.61 -9.22 1.64
C LYS A 36 11.20 -9.00 1.10
N ILE A 37 10.71 -7.78 1.12
CA ILE A 37 9.34 -7.47 0.69
C ILE A 37 9.08 -7.90 -0.77
N PHE A 38 10.10 -7.80 -1.63
CA PHE A 38 9.98 -8.18 -3.04
C PHE A 38 9.82 -9.69 -3.24
N GLU A 39 10.35 -10.50 -2.33
CA GLU A 39 10.21 -11.97 -2.37
C GLU A 39 8.81 -12.42 -1.88
N ALA A 40 8.11 -11.55 -1.14
CA ALA A 40 6.76 -11.81 -0.63
C ALA A 40 5.64 -11.42 -1.62
N ILE A 41 5.97 -10.72 -2.71
CA ILE A 41 5.03 -10.29 -3.74
C ILE A 41 5.23 -11.19 -4.97
N ASP A 42 4.16 -11.80 -5.46
CA ASP A 42 4.19 -12.55 -6.72
C ASP A 42 3.77 -11.61 -7.86
N GLU A 43 4.41 -11.73 -9.01
CA GLU A 43 4.10 -10.93 -10.21
C GLU A 43 2.73 -11.30 -10.80
N ASN A 44 2.20 -12.49 -10.51
CA ASN A 44 0.94 -13.00 -11.03
C ASN A 44 -0.26 -12.82 -10.08
N GLN A 45 -0.03 -12.38 -8.84
CA GLN A 45 -1.08 -12.21 -7.82
C GLN A 45 -1.37 -10.73 -7.56
N ILE A 46 -2.62 -10.37 -7.29
CA ILE A 46 -2.94 -8.99 -6.89
C ILE A 46 -2.60 -8.83 -5.41
N THR A 47 -1.48 -8.15 -5.12
CA THR A 47 -1.03 -7.92 -3.74
C THR A 47 -1.34 -6.50 -3.26
N VAL A 48 -2.02 -6.38 -2.12
CA VAL A 48 -2.17 -5.14 -1.36
C VAL A 48 -1.29 -5.21 -0.11
N ILE A 49 -0.50 -4.16 0.14
CA ILE A 49 0.31 -4.04 1.35
C ILE A 49 -0.37 -3.05 2.30
N SER A 50 -0.83 -3.52 3.45
CA SER A 50 -1.52 -2.71 4.45
C SER A 50 -0.54 -2.16 5.48
N LEU A 51 -0.27 -0.86 5.40
CA LEU A 51 0.53 -0.15 6.40
C LEU A 51 -0.37 0.34 7.53
N TRP A 52 -0.51 -0.47 8.58
CA TRP A 52 -1.38 -0.19 9.71
C TRP A 52 -0.64 -0.22 11.06
N ALA A 53 -1.35 0.16 12.12
CA ALA A 53 -0.88 0.05 13.49
C ALA A 53 -2.06 -0.18 14.44
N THR A 54 -1.81 -0.77 15.60
CA THR A 54 -2.85 -1.11 16.60
C THR A 54 -3.65 0.08 17.13
N TRP A 55 -3.09 1.28 17.02
CA TRP A 55 -3.73 2.55 17.41
C TRP A 55 -4.34 3.29 16.21
N CYS A 56 -4.21 2.78 14.99
CA CYS A 56 -4.81 3.38 13.80
C CYS A 56 -6.24 2.87 13.61
N VAL A 57 -7.19 3.52 14.28
CA VAL A 57 -8.63 3.22 14.15
C VAL A 57 -9.13 3.21 12.68
N PRO A 58 -8.81 4.19 11.82
CA PRO A 58 -9.28 4.13 10.43
C PRO A 58 -8.65 2.97 9.64
N CYS A 59 -7.38 2.62 9.89
CA CYS A 59 -6.73 1.48 9.23
C CYS A 59 -7.40 0.15 9.61
N ILE A 60 -7.76 -0.02 10.89
CA ILE A 60 -8.47 -1.23 11.35
C ILE A 60 -9.82 -1.36 10.66
N LYS A 61 -10.57 -0.26 10.50
CA LYS A 61 -11.85 -0.27 9.78
C LYS A 61 -11.71 -0.63 8.30
N GLU A 62 -10.60 -0.25 7.67
CA GLU A 62 -10.29 -0.66 6.30
C GLU A 62 -10.04 -2.16 6.22
N LEU A 63 -9.26 -2.71 7.16
CA LEU A 63 -9.04 -4.15 7.27
C LEU A 63 -10.33 -4.93 7.53
N ASP A 64 -11.21 -4.42 8.40
CA ASP A 64 -12.52 -5.01 8.67
C ASP A 64 -13.37 -5.08 7.39
N ALA A 65 -13.39 -3.99 6.60
CA ALA A 65 -14.12 -3.92 5.35
C ALA A 65 -13.54 -4.86 4.27
N ILE A 66 -12.21 -4.98 4.19
CA ILE A 66 -11.56 -5.94 3.28
C ILE A 66 -11.90 -7.37 3.69
N ASN A 67 -11.89 -7.66 5.00
CA ASN A 67 -12.18 -8.99 5.52
C ASN A 67 -13.60 -9.49 5.17
N GLU A 68 -14.57 -8.61 4.99
CA GLU A 68 -15.93 -8.97 4.54
C GLU A 68 -15.96 -9.59 3.13
N VAL A 69 -15.00 -9.25 2.28
CA VAL A 69 -14.95 -9.66 0.85
C VAL A 69 -13.69 -10.44 0.50
N TYR A 70 -12.85 -10.76 1.49
CA TYR A 70 -11.51 -11.30 1.26
C TYR A 70 -11.53 -12.66 0.56
N GLU A 71 -12.38 -13.58 1.00
CA GLU A 71 -12.46 -14.92 0.41
C GLU A 71 -12.97 -14.87 -1.03
N ASP A 72 -14.00 -14.05 -1.31
CA ASP A 72 -14.52 -13.85 -2.67
C ASP A 72 -13.43 -13.29 -3.60
N TRP A 73 -12.66 -12.29 -3.14
CA TRP A 73 -11.55 -11.72 -3.92
C TRP A 73 -10.38 -12.67 -4.09
N LYS A 74 -10.10 -13.51 -3.10
CA LYS A 74 -9.05 -14.52 -3.20
C LYS A 74 -9.38 -15.54 -4.29
N ASP A 75 -10.64 -15.98 -4.37
CA ASP A 75 -11.09 -16.96 -5.37
C ASP A 75 -11.21 -16.34 -6.78
N GLU A 76 -11.68 -15.10 -6.89
CA GLU A 76 -11.93 -14.46 -8.19
C GLU A 76 -10.70 -13.77 -8.80
N LEU A 77 -9.83 -13.19 -7.97
CA LEU A 77 -8.79 -12.26 -8.40
C LEU A 77 -7.36 -12.70 -8.02
N ASP A 78 -7.20 -13.86 -7.36
CA ASP A 78 -5.93 -14.27 -6.75
C ASP A 78 -5.37 -13.14 -5.86
N PHE A 79 -6.24 -12.65 -4.97
CA PHE A 79 -5.99 -11.52 -4.09
C PHE A 79 -5.20 -11.92 -2.86
N ASN A 80 -4.17 -11.14 -2.55
CA ASN A 80 -3.33 -11.31 -1.37
C ASN A 80 -3.18 -9.99 -0.61
N LEU A 81 -3.27 -10.07 0.72
CA LEU A 81 -3.10 -8.94 1.62
C LEU A 81 -1.91 -9.22 2.56
N ILE A 82 -0.93 -8.32 2.55
CA ILE A 82 0.29 -8.38 3.37
C ILE A 82 0.30 -7.23 4.38
#